data_AF-A0A2P6RPN7-F1
#
_entry.id   AF-A0A2P6RPN7-F1
#
_cell.length_a   1.000
_cell.length_b   1.000
_cell.length_c   1.000
_cell.angle_alpha   90.00
_cell.angle_beta   90.00
_cell.angle_gamma   90.00
#
_symmetry.space_group_name_H-M   'P 1'
#
loop_
_entity.id
_entity.type
_entity.pdbx_description
1 polymer ?
#
loop_
_entity_poly.entity_id
_entity_poly.type
_entity_poly.pdbx_seq_one_letter_code
_entity_poly.pdbx_strand_id
1 'polypeptide(L)'
;MSQKVFFFSLLFQSSLSEHGLLRPSILTSSPNPMSNSELEDKIFSLFKDFMAGIAKFEELVPMGSTFLNGFQHALEFLRRPAIDKTSELVKNIIQSNETKRVKSYIEAGCINTDDGRHNITKLQSCQLGLHDHICKGKGILNELECLLEDVSGAMQDKSLFQDDNLGERLNEQACINDKEEIASPCPRRNEVTDYAVLMAVIYRMVKQEYMMQERIVSALSLKSSSGELESYCLMWSLRPYIDEEIMGHAWKLIH
;
A
#
# COMPACT_ATOMS: atom_id res chain seq x y z
N MET A 1 18.85 21.36 7.50
CA MET A 1 18.06 20.25 6.93
C MET A 1 18.48 18.96 7.64
N SER A 2 18.08 18.80 8.90
CA SER A 2 18.45 17.63 9.71
C SER A 2 17.28 17.33 10.64
N GLN A 3 16.35 16.51 10.15
CA GLN A 3 15.20 16.02 10.91
C GLN A 3 14.68 14.66 10.43
N LYS A 4 15.28 14.05 9.39
CA LYS A 4 14.86 12.75 8.85
C LYS A 4 15.61 11.53 9.42
N VAL A 5 16.66 11.74 10.22
CA VAL A 5 17.44 10.64 10.86
C VAL A 5 16.97 10.37 12.29
N PHE A 6 16.25 11.29 12.92
CA PHE A 6 15.86 11.19 14.33
C PHE A 6 14.72 10.18 14.61
N PHE A 7 13.91 9.84 13.61
CA PHE A 7 12.77 8.93 13.82
C PHE A 7 13.13 7.44 13.85
N PHE A 8 14.27 7.04 13.28
CA PHE A 8 14.72 5.64 13.36
C PHE A 8 15.37 5.30 14.72
N SER A 9 15.86 6.30 15.47
CA SER A 9 16.52 6.07 16.76
C SER A 9 15.56 5.95 17.95
N LEU A 10 14.33 6.47 17.84
CA LEU A 10 13.44 6.60 19.02
C LEU A 10 12.58 5.37 19.33
N LEU A 11 12.53 4.37 18.44
CA LEU A 11 11.79 3.12 18.70
C LEU A 11 12.64 2.04 19.37
N PHE A 12 13.95 2.25 19.57
CA PHE A 12 14.88 1.20 19.98
C PHE A 12 15.37 1.26 21.44
N GLN A 13 14.78 2.14 22.28
CA GLN A 13 15.32 2.39 23.63
C GLN A 13 14.37 2.15 24.81
N SER A 14 13.32 1.33 24.62
CA SER A 14 12.40 0.96 25.71
C SER A 14 12.27 -0.56 25.89
N SER A 15 13.37 -1.25 26.22
CA SER A 15 13.32 -2.47 27.04
C SER A 15 14.73 -2.89 27.49
N LEU A 16 15.25 -2.34 28.58
CA LEU A 16 16.43 -2.89 29.26
C LEU A 16 16.44 -2.51 30.75
N SER A 17 15.78 -3.35 31.55
CA SER A 17 15.96 -3.58 32.99
C SER A 17 14.88 -4.61 33.37
N GLU A 18 15.11 -5.76 33.97
CA GLU A 18 16.08 -6.17 34.98
C GLU A 18 16.34 -7.69 34.90
N HIS A 19 17.25 -8.15 35.76
CA HIS A 19 17.51 -9.52 36.22
C HIS A 19 18.69 -10.25 35.57
N GLY A 20 19.85 -10.07 36.22
CA GLY A 20 20.87 -11.11 36.27
C GLY A 20 20.45 -12.26 37.17
N LEU A 21 20.73 -13.49 36.72
CA LEU A 21 21.09 -14.61 37.58
C LEU A 21 21.73 -15.72 36.73
N LEU A 22 22.87 -16.19 37.23
CA LEU A 22 23.80 -17.16 36.65
C LEU A 22 23.15 -18.54 36.37
N ARG A 23 23.42 -19.12 35.20
CA ARG A 23 23.37 -20.58 34.95
C ARG A 23 24.13 -20.97 33.66
N PRO A 24 24.46 -22.26 33.45
CA PRO A 24 25.82 -22.75 33.20
C PRO A 24 26.11 -22.99 31.71
N SER A 25 27.40 -23.03 31.39
CA SER A 25 27.98 -23.24 30.07
C SER A 25 27.48 -24.53 29.41
N ILE A 26 26.53 -24.40 28.49
CA ILE A 26 26.23 -25.41 27.47
C ILE A 26 27.02 -24.99 26.24
N LEU A 27 27.88 -25.89 25.76
CA LEU A 27 28.63 -25.76 24.53
C LEU A 27 27.62 -25.81 23.35
N THR A 28 26.99 -24.68 23.04
CA THR A 28 26.23 -24.53 21.80
C THR A 28 27.23 -24.21 20.71
N SER A 29 27.29 -25.07 19.70
CA SER A 29 27.93 -24.79 18.42
C SER A 29 27.53 -23.38 17.97
N SER A 30 28.48 -22.45 17.93
CA SER A 30 28.25 -21.13 17.36
C SER A 30 27.66 -21.32 15.96
N PRO A 31 26.54 -20.66 15.61
CA PRO A 31 26.12 -20.63 14.21
C PRO A 31 27.27 -20.03 13.42
N ASN A 32 27.67 -20.71 12.34
CA ASN A 32 28.68 -20.15 11.43
C ASN A 32 28.18 -18.79 10.95
N PRO A 33 29.02 -17.74 10.98
CA PRO A 33 28.63 -16.44 10.47
C PRO A 33 28.31 -16.57 8.98
N MET A 34 27.11 -16.14 8.59
CA MET A 34 26.61 -16.15 7.22
C MET A 34 27.58 -15.37 6.31
N SER A 35 27.95 -15.95 5.18
CA SER A 35 28.83 -15.28 4.22
C SER A 35 28.12 -14.11 3.52
N ASN A 36 28.89 -13.16 2.96
CA ASN A 36 28.32 -12.02 2.23
C ASN A 36 27.45 -12.46 1.03
N SER A 37 27.85 -13.54 0.33
CA SER A 37 27.09 -14.08 -0.80
C SER A 37 25.75 -14.67 -0.35
N GLU A 38 25.73 -15.42 0.76
CA GLU A 38 24.49 -16.00 1.29
C GLU A 38 23.53 -14.91 1.79
N LEU A 39 24.06 -13.81 2.32
CA LEU A 39 23.25 -12.65 2.72
C LEU A 39 22.64 -11.94 1.50
N GLU A 40 23.43 -11.72 0.44
CA GLU A 40 22.97 -11.15 -0.82
C GLU A 40 21.83 -11.99 -1.42
N ASP A 41 22.02 -13.31 -1.49
CA ASP A 41 21.00 -14.25 -1.97
C ASP A 41 19.74 -14.23 -1.10
N LYS A 42 19.89 -14.18 0.23
CA LYS A 42 18.77 -14.09 1.17
C LYS A 42 17.96 -12.82 0.96
N ILE A 43 18.63 -11.67 0.86
CA ILE A 43 17.95 -10.38 0.69
C ILE A 43 17.31 -10.27 -0.69
N PHE A 44 17.94 -10.79 -1.73
CA PHE A 44 17.33 -10.87 -3.05
C PHE A 44 16.10 -11.79 -3.07
N SER A 45 16.12 -12.90 -2.31
CA SER A 45 14.94 -13.76 -2.14
C SER A 45 13.79 -13.01 -1.46
N LEU A 46 14.07 -12.31 -0.36
CA LEU A 46 13.07 -11.49 0.35
C LEU A 46 12.52 -10.37 -0.55
N PHE A 47 13.36 -9.77 -1.39
CA PHE A 47 12.94 -8.77 -2.37
C PHE A 47 11.95 -9.36 -3.39
N LYS A 48 12.21 -10.57 -3.92
CA LYS A 48 11.27 -11.24 -4.83
C LYS A 48 9.92 -11.54 -4.16
N ASP A 49 9.95 -12.04 -2.94
CA ASP A 49 8.72 -12.33 -2.18
C ASP A 49 7.93 -11.05 -1.90
N PHE A 50 8.65 -9.95 -1.59
CA PHE A 50 8.06 -8.63 -1.43
C PHE A 50 7.39 -8.16 -2.71
N MET A 51 8.08 -8.24 -3.86
CA MET A 51 7.50 -7.86 -5.15
C MET A 51 6.30 -8.75 -5.53
N ALA A 52 6.29 -10.03 -5.18
CA ALA A 52 5.12 -10.88 -5.34
C ALA A 52 3.92 -10.40 -4.49
N GLY A 53 4.16 -9.93 -3.26
CA GLY A 53 3.15 -9.26 -2.44
C GLY A 53 2.62 -7.98 -3.08
N ILE A 54 3.51 -7.17 -3.67
CA ILE A 54 3.12 -5.97 -4.42
C ILE A 54 2.23 -6.33 -5.62
N ALA A 55 2.56 -7.37 -6.39
CA ALA A 55 1.71 -7.83 -7.50
C ALA A 55 0.29 -8.18 -7.03
N LYS A 56 0.16 -8.90 -5.92
CA LYS A 56 -1.16 -9.21 -5.32
C LYS A 56 -1.92 -7.93 -4.96
N PHE A 57 -1.24 -6.92 -4.44
CA PHE A 57 -1.87 -5.63 -4.11
C PHE A 57 -2.36 -4.91 -5.38
N GLU A 58 -1.53 -4.87 -6.43
CA GLU A 58 -1.89 -4.27 -7.73
C GLU A 58 -3.15 -4.92 -8.33
N GLU A 59 -3.28 -6.24 -8.22
CA GLU A 59 -4.46 -6.99 -8.69
C GLU A 59 -5.76 -6.61 -7.94
N LEU A 60 -5.66 -6.17 -6.68
CA LEU A 60 -6.82 -5.72 -5.91
C LEU A 60 -7.38 -4.37 -6.39
N VAL A 61 -6.52 -3.47 -6.88
CA VAL A 61 -6.90 -2.11 -7.27
C VAL A 61 -8.08 -2.05 -8.26
N PRO A 62 -8.08 -2.79 -9.40
CA PRO A 62 -9.20 -2.77 -10.34
C PRO A 62 -10.48 -3.40 -9.77
N MET A 63 -10.36 -4.39 -8.88
CA MET A 63 -11.53 -4.97 -8.20
C MET A 63 -12.19 -3.94 -7.29
N GLY A 64 -11.42 -3.24 -6.46
CA GLY A 64 -11.92 -2.17 -5.62
C GLY A 64 -12.55 -1.03 -6.42
N SER A 65 -11.93 -0.61 -7.53
CA SER A 65 -12.49 0.41 -8.43
C SER A 65 -13.84 -0.02 -9.03
N THR A 66 -13.99 -1.29 -9.40
CA THR A 66 -15.25 -1.82 -9.92
C THR A 66 -16.36 -1.74 -8.88
N PHE A 67 -16.09 -2.08 -7.62
CA PHE A 67 -17.07 -1.96 -6.55
C PHE A 67 -17.43 -0.51 -6.24
N LEU A 68 -16.45 0.39 -6.21
CA LEU A 68 -16.66 1.82 -5.94
C LEU A 68 -17.54 2.47 -7.02
N ASN A 69 -17.20 2.25 -8.30
CA ASN A 69 -18.01 2.72 -9.42
C ASN A 69 -19.42 2.09 -9.40
N GLY A 70 -19.51 0.80 -9.05
CA GLY A 70 -20.78 0.11 -8.89
C GLY A 70 -21.65 0.73 -7.79
N PHE A 71 -21.04 1.13 -6.67
CA PHE A 71 -21.70 1.82 -5.57
C PHE A 71 -22.19 3.20 -6.01
N GLN A 72 -21.34 3.99 -6.67
CA GLN A 72 -21.72 5.31 -7.19
C GLN A 72 -22.93 5.21 -8.12
N HIS A 73 -22.85 4.39 -9.16
CA HIS A 73 -23.92 4.24 -10.14
C HIS A 73 -25.24 3.79 -9.50
N ALA A 74 -25.19 2.83 -8.58
CA ALA A 74 -26.40 2.34 -7.90
C ALA A 74 -27.02 3.41 -7.01
N LEU A 75 -26.20 4.21 -6.32
CA LEU A 75 -26.70 5.27 -5.46
C LEU A 75 -27.28 6.44 -6.27
N GLU A 76 -26.63 6.83 -7.35
CA GLU A 76 -27.12 7.86 -8.28
C GLU A 76 -28.43 7.44 -8.93
N PHE A 77 -28.57 6.16 -9.29
CA PHE A 77 -29.83 5.61 -9.80
C PHE A 77 -30.96 5.77 -8.78
N LEU A 78 -30.73 5.42 -7.52
CA LEU A 78 -31.73 5.54 -6.46
C LEU A 78 -32.09 6.99 -6.10
N ARG A 79 -31.24 7.94 -6.47
CA ARG A 79 -31.43 9.38 -6.22
C ARG A 79 -31.95 10.13 -7.42
N ARG A 80 -32.37 9.43 -8.47
CA ARG A 80 -32.89 10.05 -9.67
C ARG A 80 -34.00 11.05 -9.31
N PRO A 81 -33.88 12.32 -9.71
CA PRO A 81 -34.88 13.32 -9.39
C PRO A 81 -36.21 12.96 -10.07
N ALA A 82 -37.31 13.43 -9.47
CA ALA A 82 -38.61 13.34 -10.09
C ALA A 82 -38.62 14.09 -11.45
N ILE A 83 -39.51 13.67 -12.35
CA ILE A 83 -39.69 14.33 -13.64
C ILE A 83 -39.96 15.82 -13.42
N ASP A 84 -39.19 16.66 -14.11
CA ASP A 84 -39.47 18.09 -14.17
C ASP A 84 -40.79 18.34 -14.92
N LYS A 85 -41.73 19.01 -14.24
CA LYS A 85 -43.07 19.32 -14.75
C LYS A 85 -43.19 20.78 -15.22
N THR A 86 -42.09 21.51 -15.34
CA THR A 86 -42.09 22.91 -15.84
C THR A 86 -42.58 23.02 -17.29
N SER A 87 -42.35 22.00 -18.10
CA SER A 87 -42.81 21.95 -19.49
C SER A 87 -44.30 21.61 -19.59
N GLU A 88 -45.06 22.47 -20.29
CA GLU A 88 -46.49 22.27 -20.54
C GLU A 88 -46.76 20.97 -21.32
N LEU A 89 -45.85 20.58 -22.21
CA LEU A 89 -45.93 19.30 -22.92
C LEU A 89 -45.84 18.12 -21.93
N VAL A 90 -44.83 18.12 -21.05
CA VAL A 90 -44.62 17.03 -20.07
C VAL A 90 -45.81 16.93 -19.13
N LYS A 91 -46.31 18.08 -18.65
CA LYS A 91 -47.49 18.16 -17.80
C LYS A 91 -48.73 17.58 -18.49
N ASN A 92 -49.00 17.96 -19.73
CA ASN A 92 -50.14 17.46 -20.50
C ASN A 92 -50.04 15.95 -20.77
N ILE A 93 -48.85 15.43 -21.05
CA ILE A 93 -48.61 13.99 -21.22
C ILE A 93 -48.91 13.23 -19.92
N ILE A 94 -48.40 13.70 -18.78
CA ILE A 94 -48.64 13.07 -17.47
C ILE A 94 -50.13 13.07 -17.14
N GLN A 95 -50.80 14.21 -17.34
CA GLN A 95 -52.22 14.35 -17.03
C GLN A 95 -53.11 13.48 -17.93
N SER A 96 -52.76 13.36 -19.22
CA SER A 96 -53.51 12.53 -20.18
C SER A 96 -53.38 11.03 -19.90
N ASN A 97 -52.35 10.59 -19.18
CA ASN A 97 -52.06 9.19 -18.85
C ASN A 97 -52.21 8.89 -17.35
N GLU A 98 -52.92 9.74 -16.63
CA GLU A 98 -52.98 9.74 -15.17
C GLU A 98 -53.70 8.49 -14.63
N THR A 99 -52.92 7.56 -14.07
CA THR A 99 -53.43 6.41 -13.31
C THR A 99 -52.76 6.37 -11.94
N LYS A 100 -53.37 5.71 -10.95
CA LYS A 100 -52.74 5.51 -9.62
C LYS A 100 -51.32 4.96 -9.74
N ARG A 101 -51.12 3.99 -10.65
CA ARG A 101 -49.82 3.38 -10.93
C ARG A 101 -48.80 4.39 -11.49
N VAL A 102 -49.21 5.19 -12.50
CA VAL A 102 -48.34 6.21 -13.12
C VAL A 102 -47.98 7.31 -12.11
N LYS A 103 -48.92 7.73 -11.26
CA LYS A 103 -48.62 8.69 -10.17
C LYS A 103 -47.55 8.17 -9.23
N SER A 104 -47.74 6.98 -8.67
CA SER A 104 -46.78 6.39 -7.74
C SER A 104 -45.41 6.18 -8.37
N TYR A 105 -45.34 5.80 -9.66
CA TYR A 105 -44.08 5.65 -10.38
C TYR A 105 -43.34 6.99 -10.57
N ILE A 106 -44.07 8.05 -10.93
CA ILE A 106 -43.49 9.39 -11.10
C ILE A 106 -43.03 9.96 -9.74
N GLU A 107 -43.84 9.79 -8.69
CA GLU A 107 -43.49 10.18 -7.32
C GLU A 107 -42.24 9.45 -6.80
N ALA A 108 -42.03 8.20 -7.22
CA ALA A 108 -40.83 7.41 -6.91
C ALA A 108 -39.60 7.75 -7.78
N GLY A 109 -39.61 8.87 -8.53
CA GLY A 109 -38.46 9.25 -9.37
C GLY A 109 -38.32 8.41 -10.65
N CYS A 110 -39.42 7.80 -11.11
CA CYS A 110 -39.42 6.87 -12.25
C CYS A 110 -38.58 5.61 -12.00
N ILE A 111 -38.55 5.16 -10.75
CA ILE A 111 -37.92 3.92 -10.33
C ILE A 111 -39.02 2.91 -10.04
N ASN A 112 -38.99 1.75 -10.71
CA ASN A 112 -39.91 0.68 -10.40
C ASN A 112 -39.39 -0.13 -9.17
N THR A 113 -40.27 -0.90 -8.53
CA THR A 113 -39.93 -1.66 -7.32
C THR A 113 -38.78 -2.65 -7.54
N ASP A 114 -38.72 -3.28 -8.72
CA ASP A 114 -37.71 -4.28 -9.04
C ASP A 114 -36.33 -3.64 -9.26
N ASP A 115 -36.27 -2.53 -10.00
CA ASP A 115 -35.09 -1.72 -10.22
C ASP A 115 -34.56 -1.16 -8.89
N GLY A 116 -35.46 -0.63 -8.06
CA GLY A 116 -35.10 -0.11 -6.74
C GLY A 116 -34.48 -1.21 -5.86
N ARG A 117 -35.13 -2.36 -5.80
CA ARG A 117 -34.61 -3.54 -5.08
C ARG A 117 -33.27 -4.00 -5.63
N HIS A 118 -33.12 -4.11 -6.95
CA HIS A 118 -31.88 -4.53 -7.60
C HIS A 118 -30.72 -3.57 -7.26
N ASN A 119 -30.96 -2.26 -7.31
CA ASN A 119 -29.93 -1.27 -7.00
C ASN A 119 -29.57 -1.23 -5.50
N ILE A 120 -30.53 -1.47 -4.61
CA ILE A 120 -30.25 -1.66 -3.18
C ILE A 120 -29.36 -2.89 -2.95
N THR A 121 -29.68 -4.03 -3.57
CA THR A 121 -28.83 -5.22 -3.50
C THR A 121 -27.44 -4.95 -4.07
N LYS A 122 -27.35 -4.23 -5.18
CA LYS A 122 -26.06 -3.83 -5.78
C LYS A 122 -25.23 -2.96 -4.84
N LEU A 123 -25.83 -1.96 -4.17
CA LEU A 123 -25.15 -1.16 -3.16
C LEU A 123 -24.57 -2.01 -2.03
N GLN A 124 -25.36 -2.95 -1.51
CA GLN A 124 -24.93 -3.87 -0.45
C GLN A 124 -23.77 -4.76 -0.92
N SER A 125 -23.87 -5.35 -2.11
CA SER A 125 -22.80 -6.17 -2.68
C SER A 125 -21.52 -5.36 -2.93
N CYS A 126 -21.62 -4.14 -3.45
CA CYS A 126 -20.48 -3.25 -3.62
C CYS A 126 -19.84 -2.88 -2.28
N GLN A 127 -20.63 -2.55 -1.27
CA GLN A 127 -20.11 -2.22 0.06
C GLN A 127 -19.40 -3.42 0.71
N LEU A 128 -19.95 -4.63 0.59
CA LEU A 128 -19.29 -5.85 1.05
C LEU A 128 -17.99 -6.12 0.29
N GLY A 129 -18.00 -5.96 -1.04
CA GLY A 129 -16.82 -6.11 -1.88
C GLY A 129 -15.71 -5.11 -1.54
N LEU A 130 -16.06 -3.86 -1.22
CA LEU A 130 -15.11 -2.85 -0.77
C LEU A 130 -14.54 -3.17 0.61
N HIS A 131 -15.34 -3.67 1.55
CA HIS A 131 -14.82 -4.12 2.84
C HIS A 131 -13.87 -5.30 2.70
N ASP A 132 -14.21 -6.28 1.86
CA ASP A 132 -13.33 -7.41 1.55
C ASP A 132 -12.01 -6.94 0.90
N HIS A 133 -12.07 -5.99 -0.04
CA HIS A 133 -10.90 -5.35 -0.64
C HIS A 133 -9.97 -4.73 0.43
N ILE A 134 -10.51 -3.95 1.37
CA ILE A 134 -9.73 -3.34 2.45
C ILE A 134 -9.13 -4.41 3.37
N CYS A 135 -9.90 -5.43 3.76
CA CYS A 135 -9.38 -6.53 4.59
C CYS A 135 -8.22 -7.26 3.92
N LYS A 136 -8.33 -7.58 2.62
CA LYS A 136 -7.27 -8.23 1.84
C LYS A 136 -6.05 -7.34 1.70
N GLY A 137 -6.24 -6.06 1.36
CA GLY A 137 -5.15 -5.09 1.26
C GLY A 137 -4.36 -4.95 2.57
N LYS A 138 -5.06 -4.95 3.71
CA LYS A 138 -4.44 -4.95 5.04
C LYS A 138 -3.62 -6.20 5.31
N GLY A 139 -4.13 -7.37 4.92
CA GLY A 139 -3.39 -8.63 5.03
C GLY A 139 -2.08 -8.58 4.26
N ILE A 140 -2.12 -8.12 3.00
CA ILE A 140 -0.92 -7.98 2.17
C ILE A 140 0.06 -6.96 2.79
N LEU A 141 -0.42 -5.81 3.29
CA LEU A 141 0.45 -4.84 3.95
C LEU A 141 1.19 -5.42 5.15
N ASN A 142 0.52 -6.25 5.96
CA ASN A 142 1.16 -6.92 7.09
C ASN A 142 2.23 -7.91 6.61
N GLU A 143 1.96 -8.68 5.54
CA GLU A 143 2.97 -9.57 4.93
C GLU A 143 4.21 -8.78 4.46
N LEU A 144 3.99 -7.64 3.79
CA LEU A 144 5.07 -6.76 3.32
C LEU A 144 5.86 -6.15 4.49
N GLU A 145 5.20 -5.80 5.60
CA GLU A 145 5.84 -5.28 6.80
C GLU A 145 6.73 -6.34 7.47
N CYS A 146 6.27 -7.59 7.59
CA CYS A 146 7.09 -8.69 8.08
C CYS A 146 8.33 -8.93 7.22
N LEU A 147 8.22 -8.86 5.88
CA LEU A 147 9.38 -9.00 5.00
C LEU A 147 10.41 -7.87 5.19
N LEU A 148 9.98 -6.65 5.49
CA LEU A 148 10.87 -5.54 5.83
C LEU A 148 11.58 -5.75 7.18
N GLU A 149 10.89 -6.32 8.16
CA GLU A 149 11.47 -6.70 9.45
C GLU A 149 12.52 -7.80 9.26
N ASP A 150 12.26 -8.80 8.42
CA ASP A 150 13.20 -9.88 8.10
C ASP A 150 14.46 -9.37 7.40
N VAL A 151 14.33 -8.44 6.45
CA VAL A 151 15.48 -7.76 5.81
C VAL A 151 16.29 -6.99 6.85
N SER A 152 15.61 -6.25 7.74
CA SER A 152 16.26 -5.47 8.80
C SER A 152 17.04 -6.37 9.76
N GLY A 153 16.47 -7.51 10.15
CA GLY A 153 17.13 -8.51 10.98
C GLY A 153 18.36 -9.11 10.30
N ALA A 154 18.23 -9.53 9.03
CA ALA A 154 19.35 -10.08 8.26
C ALA A 154 20.52 -9.08 8.11
N MET A 155 20.22 -7.78 8.00
CA MET A 155 21.25 -6.73 7.95
C MET A 155 21.92 -6.48 9.31
N GLN A 156 21.18 -6.59 10.42
CA GLN A 156 21.72 -6.41 11.77
C GLN A 156 22.62 -7.57 12.20
N ASP A 157 22.26 -8.81 11.83
CA ASP A 157 23.09 -9.99 12.09
C ASP A 157 24.52 -9.79 11.56
N LYS A 158 24.69 -9.20 10.37
CA LYS A 158 26.01 -8.89 9.80
C LYS A 158 26.80 -7.85 10.60
N SER A 159 26.13 -6.89 11.24
CA SER A 159 26.81 -5.85 12.06
C SER A 159 27.38 -6.41 13.37
N LEU A 160 26.75 -7.44 13.93
CA LEU A 160 27.22 -8.14 15.14
C LEU A 160 28.47 -9.01 14.86
N PHE A 161 28.73 -9.38 13.61
CA PHE A 161 29.89 -10.18 13.20
C PHE A 161 31.06 -9.35 12.64
N GLN A 162 30.94 -8.02 12.56
CA GLN A 162 32.01 -7.14 12.07
C GLN A 162 32.81 -6.43 13.19
N ASP A 163 32.52 -6.69 14.47
CA ASP A 163 33.21 -6.04 15.59
C ASP A 163 34.43 -6.85 16.08
N ASP A 164 35.37 -7.16 15.17
CA ASP A 164 36.68 -7.69 15.56
C ASP A 164 37.87 -7.18 14.73
N ASN A 165 37.68 -6.16 13.88
CA ASN A 165 38.84 -5.46 13.29
C ASN A 165 38.58 -4.00 12.87
N LEU A 166 38.07 -3.18 13.79
CA LEU A 166 38.08 -1.71 13.66
C LEU A 166 39.27 -1.06 14.39
N GLY A 167 40.11 -1.85 15.06
CA GLY A 167 41.25 -1.35 15.86
C GLY A 167 42.55 -1.12 15.08
N GLU A 168 42.77 -1.76 13.92
CA GLU A 168 44.13 -1.84 13.35
C GLU A 168 44.34 -1.07 12.03
N ARG A 169 43.30 -0.44 11.45
CA ARG A 169 43.41 0.27 10.16
C ARG A 169 43.28 1.80 10.21
N LEU A 170 43.44 2.40 11.39
CA LEU A 170 43.54 3.86 11.55
C LEU A 170 44.99 4.37 11.76
N ASN A 171 46.01 3.54 11.55
CA ASN A 171 47.41 3.93 11.78
C ASN A 171 48.35 3.84 10.56
N GLU A 172 47.84 3.73 9.33
CA GLU A 172 48.67 3.87 8.12
C GLU A 172 48.09 4.94 7.20
N GLN A 173 47.98 6.17 7.71
CA GLN A 173 47.87 7.35 6.86
C GLN A 173 48.89 8.40 7.32
N ALA A 174 50.17 8.07 7.14
CA ALA A 174 51.24 9.04 7.12
C ALA A 174 52.41 8.50 6.28
N CYS A 175 52.34 8.68 4.95
CA CYS A 175 53.46 9.15 4.13
C CYS A 175 53.07 9.32 2.64
N ILE A 176 53.32 10.54 2.18
CA ILE A 176 53.32 11.12 0.83
C ILE A 176 53.99 10.21 -0.21
N ASN A 177 53.43 10.05 -1.43
CA ASN A 177 54.05 10.52 -2.70
C ASN A 177 53.19 10.23 -3.95
N ASP A 178 53.38 11.09 -4.96
CA ASP A 178 52.66 11.20 -6.24
C ASP A 178 52.86 10.02 -7.20
N LYS A 179 51.79 9.62 -7.91
CA LYS A 179 51.79 9.32 -9.36
C LYS A 179 50.39 8.95 -9.88
N GLU A 180 50.05 9.53 -11.03
CA GLU A 180 48.91 9.17 -11.88
C GLU A 180 48.91 7.66 -12.21
N GLU A 181 47.85 6.97 -11.84
CA GLU A 181 47.44 5.72 -12.49
C GLU A 181 45.91 5.63 -12.46
N ILE A 182 45.34 5.30 -13.61
CA ILE A 182 43.91 5.19 -13.88
C ILE A 182 43.34 4.06 -13.02
N ALA A 183 42.84 4.39 -11.83
CA ALA A 183 41.97 3.51 -11.07
C ALA A 183 40.53 3.79 -11.48
N SER A 184 39.88 2.79 -12.07
CA SER A 184 38.43 2.82 -12.27
C SER A 184 37.74 3.15 -10.94
N PRO A 185 36.69 4.00 -10.94
CA PRO A 185 35.95 4.22 -9.72
C PRO A 185 35.20 2.91 -9.46
N CYS A 186 35.70 2.08 -8.54
CA CYS A 186 34.98 0.92 -8.04
C CYS A 186 33.67 1.41 -7.42
N PRO A 187 32.49 1.13 -8.01
CA PRO A 187 31.23 1.47 -7.40
C PRO A 187 30.63 0.17 -6.89
N ARG A 188 31.19 -0.41 -5.84
CA ARG A 188 30.44 -1.36 -5.02
C ARG A 188 29.88 -0.61 -3.82
N ARG A 189 29.00 0.34 -4.11
CA ARG A 189 27.99 0.78 -3.14
C ARG A 189 27.03 -0.41 -3.04
N ASN A 190 26.91 -0.94 -1.83
CA ASN A 190 26.37 -2.24 -1.46
C ASN A 190 24.95 -2.50 -2.05
N GLU A 191 24.84 -3.33 -3.10
CA GLU A 191 23.57 -3.67 -3.80
C GLU A 191 22.45 -4.13 -2.82
N VAL A 192 22.85 -4.79 -1.72
CA VAL A 192 21.99 -5.17 -0.60
C VAL A 192 21.26 -3.98 0.03
N THR A 193 21.98 -2.88 0.25
CA THR A 193 21.42 -1.64 0.82
C THR A 193 20.45 -0.99 -0.16
N ASP A 194 20.67 -1.13 -1.46
CA ASP A 194 19.78 -0.58 -2.48
C ASP A 194 18.44 -1.32 -2.53
N TYR A 195 18.42 -2.66 -2.42
CA TYR A 195 17.17 -3.44 -2.30
C TYR A 195 16.36 -3.07 -1.05
N ALA A 196 17.01 -3.03 0.11
CA ALA A 196 16.33 -2.71 1.36
C ALA A 196 15.71 -1.29 1.35
N VAL A 197 16.45 -0.32 0.82
CA VAL A 197 15.95 1.05 0.66
C VAL A 197 14.77 1.09 -0.32
N LEU A 198 14.86 0.39 -1.45
CA LEU A 198 13.81 0.35 -2.45
C LEU A 198 12.52 -0.28 -1.89
N MET A 199 12.63 -1.41 -1.18
CA MET A 199 11.49 -2.05 -0.50
C MET A 199 10.81 -1.10 0.49
N ALA A 200 11.59 -0.40 1.31
CA ALA A 200 11.04 0.55 2.30
C ALA A 200 10.33 1.74 1.64
N VAL A 201 10.83 2.22 0.51
CA VAL A 201 10.19 3.28 -0.29
C VAL A 201 8.87 2.78 -0.88
N ILE A 202 8.88 1.63 -1.54
CA ILE A 202 7.67 1.03 -2.15
C ILE A 202 6.61 0.74 -1.09
N TYR A 203 6.99 0.13 0.03
CA TYR A 203 6.06 -0.14 1.13
C TYR A 203 5.39 1.14 1.62
N ARG A 204 6.14 2.24 1.74
CA ARG A 204 5.56 3.53 2.15
C ARG A 204 4.55 4.04 1.14
N MET A 205 4.86 3.96 -0.16
CA MET A 205 3.95 4.34 -1.24
C MET A 205 2.64 3.54 -1.17
N VAL A 206 2.76 2.21 -1.15
CA VAL A 206 1.61 1.29 -1.09
C VAL A 206 0.80 1.46 0.20
N LYS A 207 1.45 1.69 1.35
CA LYS A 207 0.78 1.96 2.62
C LYS A 207 -0.04 3.25 2.56
N GLN A 208 0.48 4.31 1.96
CA GLN A 208 -0.29 5.56 1.79
C GLN A 208 -1.47 5.37 0.84
N GLU A 209 -1.26 4.65 -0.26
CA GLU A 209 -2.32 4.31 -1.22
C GLU A 209 -3.45 3.50 -0.56
N TYR A 210 -3.10 2.46 0.21
CA TYR A 210 -4.06 1.70 1.02
C TYR A 210 -4.80 2.59 2.02
N MET A 211 -4.11 3.46 2.76
CA MET A 211 -4.74 4.34 3.75
C MET A 211 -5.73 5.30 3.10
N MET A 212 -5.44 5.77 1.89
CA MET A 212 -6.39 6.55 1.10
C MET A 212 -7.63 5.73 0.73
N GLN A 213 -7.44 4.51 0.22
CA GLN A 213 -8.54 3.61 -0.13
C GLN A 213 -9.41 3.28 1.10
N GLU A 214 -8.79 3.00 2.26
CA GLU A 214 -9.49 2.74 3.52
C GLU A 214 -10.34 3.94 3.98
N ARG A 215 -9.81 5.16 3.83
CA ARG A 215 -10.54 6.40 4.14
C ARG A 215 -11.72 6.61 3.21
N ILE A 216 -11.55 6.36 1.91
CA ILE A 216 -12.63 6.41 0.93
C ILE A 216 -13.74 5.45 1.34
N VAL A 217 -13.41 4.16 1.54
CA VAL A 217 -14.40 3.13 1.91
C VAL A 217 -15.11 3.47 3.22
N SER A 218 -14.38 3.99 4.21
CA SER A 218 -14.95 4.40 5.51
C SER A 218 -15.87 5.63 5.41
N ALA A 219 -15.66 6.50 4.42
CA ALA A 219 -16.47 7.69 4.19
C ALA A 219 -17.72 7.42 3.32
N LEU A 220 -17.82 6.24 2.70
CA LEU A 220 -18.97 5.89 1.88
C LEU A 220 -20.24 5.81 2.71
N SER A 221 -21.28 6.46 2.23
CA SER A 221 -22.59 6.45 2.87
C SER A 221 -23.69 6.63 1.84
N LEU A 222 -24.91 6.24 2.22
CA LEU A 222 -26.13 6.54 1.44
C LEU A 222 -26.41 8.04 1.34
N LYS A 223 -25.64 8.90 2.03
CA LYS A 223 -25.75 10.36 2.00
C LYS A 223 -24.62 11.05 1.22
N SER A 224 -23.57 10.32 0.82
CA SER A 224 -22.42 10.86 0.07
C SER A 224 -22.91 11.51 -1.22
N SER A 225 -22.61 12.78 -1.45
CA SER A 225 -23.02 13.51 -2.65
C SER A 225 -22.38 12.94 -3.93
N SER A 226 -22.97 13.25 -5.09
CA SER A 226 -22.41 12.81 -6.38
C SER A 226 -20.99 13.35 -6.60
N GLY A 227 -20.74 14.63 -6.29
CA GLY A 227 -19.39 15.21 -6.41
C GLY A 227 -18.36 14.57 -5.45
N GLU A 228 -18.76 14.16 -4.24
CA GLU A 228 -17.86 13.40 -3.35
C GLU A 228 -17.52 12.02 -3.94
N LEU A 229 -18.51 11.31 -4.47
CA LEU A 229 -18.31 9.99 -5.08
C LEU A 229 -17.44 10.06 -6.33
N GLU A 230 -17.66 11.04 -7.20
CA GLU A 230 -16.79 11.31 -8.36
C GLU A 230 -15.35 11.57 -7.92
N SER A 231 -15.17 12.37 -6.86
CA SER A 231 -13.83 12.66 -6.30
C SER A 231 -13.17 11.39 -5.76
N TYR A 232 -13.91 10.53 -5.07
CA TYR A 232 -13.40 9.25 -4.57
C TYR A 232 -13.01 8.31 -5.71
N CYS A 233 -13.84 8.16 -6.73
CA CYS A 233 -13.54 7.35 -7.92
C CYS A 233 -12.28 7.87 -8.63
N LEU A 234 -12.17 9.18 -8.80
CA LEU A 234 -11.01 9.82 -9.41
C LEU A 234 -9.73 9.56 -8.61
N MET A 235 -9.76 9.79 -7.30
CA MET A 235 -8.61 9.52 -6.43
C MET A 235 -8.17 8.06 -6.50
N TRP A 236 -9.12 7.12 -6.50
CA TRP A 236 -8.83 5.69 -6.64
C TRP A 236 -8.16 5.35 -7.97
N SER A 237 -8.60 5.97 -9.07
CA SER A 237 -8.03 5.74 -10.40
C SER A 237 -6.66 6.39 -10.60
N LEU A 238 -6.43 7.56 -10.01
CA LEU A 238 -5.19 8.31 -10.18
C LEU A 238 -4.02 7.76 -9.35
N ARG A 239 -4.29 7.05 -8.25
CA ARG A 239 -3.28 6.43 -7.37
C ARG A 239 -2.15 7.41 -6.98
N PRO A 240 -2.48 8.56 -6.38
CA PRO A 240 -1.56 9.70 -6.25
C PRO A 240 -0.32 9.42 -5.39
N TYR A 241 -0.31 8.31 -4.63
CA TYR A 241 0.81 7.93 -3.78
C TYR A 241 1.78 6.95 -4.45
N ILE A 242 1.46 6.47 -5.64
CA ILE A 242 2.26 5.52 -6.40
C ILE A 242 3.10 6.26 -7.44
N ASP A 243 4.42 6.15 -7.30
CA ASP A 243 5.40 6.57 -8.29
C ASP A 243 5.67 5.39 -9.24
N GLU A 244 5.17 5.50 -10.47
CA GLU A 244 5.29 4.47 -11.51
C GLU A 244 6.74 4.27 -11.99
N GLU A 245 7.62 5.28 -11.85
CA GLU A 245 9.03 5.14 -12.22
C GLU A 245 9.76 4.24 -11.22
N ILE A 246 9.50 4.44 -9.92
CA ILE A 246 10.05 3.60 -8.84
C ILE A 246 9.54 2.16 -8.97
N MET A 247 8.23 2.00 -9.18
CA MET A 247 7.63 0.67 -9.40
C MET A 247 8.23 -0.02 -10.61
N GLY A 248 8.29 0.68 -11.75
CA GLY A 248 8.87 0.17 -12.99
C GLY A 248 10.35 -0.19 -12.86
N HIS A 249 11.12 0.56 -12.07
CA HIS A 249 12.50 0.22 -11.75
C HIS A 249 12.58 -1.09 -10.94
N ALA A 250 11.77 -1.23 -9.89
CA ALA A 250 11.75 -2.42 -9.06
C ALA A 250 11.40 -3.70 -9.84
N TRP A 251 10.44 -3.62 -10.75
CA TRP A 251 10.07 -4.76 -11.60
C TRP A 251 11.18 -5.22 -12.54
N LYS A 252 12.06 -4.32 -12.98
CA LYS A 252 13.23 -4.65 -13.82
C LYS A 252 14.32 -5.40 -13.04
N LEU A 253 14.32 -5.32 -11.72
CA LEU A 253 15.33 -5.98 -10.89
C LEU A 253 15.00 -7.46 -10.62
N ILE A 254 13.77 -7.90 -10.92
CA ILE A 254 13.35 -9.30 -10.77
C ILE A 254 13.25 -10.07 -12.10
N HIS A 255 13.48 -9.39 -13.24
CA HIS A 255 13.45 -9.95 -14.60
C HIS A 255 14.85 -9.96 -15.22
#